data_AF-A0A662ZCY4-F1
#
_entry.id   AF-A0A662ZCY4-F1
#
_cell.length_a   1.000
_cell.length_b   1.000
_cell.length_c   1.000
_cell.angle_alpha   90.00
_cell.angle_beta   90.00
_cell.angle_gamma   90.00
#
_symmetry.space_group_name_H-M   'P 1'
#
loop_
_entity.id
_entity.type
_entity.pdbx_description
1 polymer ?
#
loop_
_entity_poly.entity_id
_entity_poly.type
_entity_poly.pdbx_seq_one_letter_code
_entity_poly.pdbx_strand_id
1 'polypeptide(L)' 'DIPDNLKETGFEASINDDTPLGKFARGRHKIKAKRT' A
#
# COMPACT_ATOMS: atom_id res chain seq x y z
N ASP A 1 8.87 1.69 17.27
CA ASP A 1 9.22 0.44 16.56
C ASP A 1 8.19 0.16 15.48
N ILE A 2 8.63 0.11 14.22
CA ILE A 2 7.80 -0.36 13.11
C ILE A 2 8.13 -1.85 12.93
N PRO A 3 7.14 -2.75 12.95
CA PRO A 3 7.40 -4.16 12.78
C PRO A 3 7.98 -4.43 11.38
N ASP A 4 9.05 -5.21 11.31
CA ASP A 4 9.72 -5.55 10.05
C ASP A 4 8.78 -6.24 9.05
N ASN A 5 7.76 -6.95 9.55
CA ASN A 5 6.78 -7.69 8.76
C ASN A 5 5.57 -6.86 8.33
N LEU A 6 5.59 -5.52 8.52
CA LEU A 6 4.44 -4.66 8.22
C LEU A 6 3.96 -4.75 6.76
N LYS A 7 4.84 -5.08 5.81
CA LYS A 7 4.46 -5.28 4.41
C LYS A 7 3.65 -6.56 4.17
N GLU A 8 3.81 -7.56 5.02
CA GLU A 8 3.17 -8.88 4.89
C GLU A 8 1.95 -9.01 5.81
N THR A 9 2.01 -8.37 6.99
CA THR A 9 0.95 -8.44 8.01
C THR A 9 0.14 -7.15 8.12
N GLY A 10 0.50 -6.11 7.38
CA GLY A 10 -0.17 -4.82 7.42
C GLY A 10 -1.53 -4.85 6.72
N PHE A 11 -2.38 -3.87 7.06
CA PHE A 11 -3.68 -3.69 6.42
C PHE A 11 -3.59 -3.66 4.89
N GLU A 12 -2.54 -3.05 4.34
CA GLU A 12 -2.31 -2.99 2.88
C GLU A 12 -2.20 -4.39 2.24
N ALA A 13 -1.60 -5.38 2.93
CA ALA A 13 -1.48 -6.75 2.44
C ALA A 13 -2.83 -7.49 2.36
N SER A 14 -3.84 -7.02 3.10
CA SER A 14 -5.19 -7.58 3.09
C SER A 14 -6.10 -6.99 2.01
N ILE A 15 -5.66 -5.94 1.30
CA ILE A 15 -6.47 -5.28 0.28
C ILE A 15 -6.49 -6.13 -0.99
N ASN A 16 -7.69 -6.54 -1.42
CA ASN A 16 -7.86 -7.24 -2.69
C ASN A 16 -7.67 -6.28 -3.88
N ASP A 17 -6.78 -6.67 -4.78
CA ASP A 17 -6.38 -5.98 -6.00
C ASP A 17 -7.50 -5.72 -7.00
N ASP A 18 -8.50 -6.59 -7.05
CA ASP A 18 -9.61 -6.48 -7.99
C ASP A 18 -10.65 -5.44 -7.57
N THR A 19 -10.55 -4.97 -6.32
CA THR A 19 -11.43 -3.92 -5.80
C THR A 19 -10.99 -2.54 -6.26
N PRO A 20 -11.91 -1.55 -6.32
CA PRO A 20 -11.54 -0.16 -6.54
C PRO A 20 -10.48 0.34 -5.55
N LEU A 21 -10.54 -0.13 -4.30
CA LEU A 21 -9.57 0.23 -3.26
C LEU A 21 -8.19 -0.37 -3.53
N GLY A 22 -8.10 -1.63 -3.97
CA GLY A 22 -6.82 -2.26 -4.35
C GLY A 22 -6.16 -1.57 -5.53
N LYS A 23 -6.95 -1.26 -6.57
CA LYS A 23 -6.47 -0.48 -7.74
C LYS A 23 -5.96 0.90 -7.33
N PHE A 24 -6.67 1.57 -6.42
CA PHE A 24 -6.27 2.88 -5.89
C PHE A 24 -5.00 2.83 -5.04
N ALA A 25 -4.93 1.91 -4.07
CA ALA A 25 -3.79 1.76 -3.16
C ALA A 25 -2.48 1.49 -3.93
N ARG A 26 -2.51 0.60 -4.93
CA ARG A 26 -1.34 0.32 -5.77
C ARG A 26 -0.99 1.42 -6.75
N GLY A 27 -1.98 2.18 -7.21
CA GLY A 27 -1.77 3.41 -7.97
C GLY A 27 -1.00 4.45 -7.16
N ARG A 28 -1.31 4.60 -5.85
CA ARG A 28 -0.67 5.56 -4.96
C ARG A 28 0.83 5.28 -4.74
N HIS A 29 1.26 4.02 -4.72
CA HIS A 29 2.68 3.68 -4.62
C HIS A 29 3.51 4.27 -5.79
N LYS A 30 2.89 4.47 -6.95
CA LYS A 30 3.53 5.09 -8.13
C LYS A 30 3.51 6.61 -8.12
N ILE A 31 2.66 7.23 -7.29
CA ILE A 31 2.69 8.67 -7.06
C ILE A 31 3.91 8.91 -6.17
N LYS A 32 5.09 9.01 -6.80
CA LYS A 32 6.32 9.42 -6.14
C LYS A 32 5.98 10.65 -5.33
N ALA A 33 6.01 10.54 -4.00
CA ALA A 33 6.00 11.70 -3.15
C ALA A 33 7.13 12.59 -3.65
N LYS A 34 6.80 13.69 -4.32
CA LYS A 34 7.77 14.75 -4.58
C LYS A 34 8.18 15.21 -3.19
N ARG A 35 9.36 14.81 -2.73
CA ARG A 35 10.06 15.51 -1.66
C ARG A 35 10.38 16.89 -2.22
N THR A 36 9.49 17.84 -1.96
CA THR A 36 9.88 19.26 -1.86
C THR A 36 10.56 19.46 -0.53
#